data_AF-A0A6J4K4Z0-F1
#
_entry.id   AF-A0A6J4K4Z0-F1
#
_cell.length_a   1.000
_cell.length_b   1.000
_cell.length_c   1.000
_cell.angle_alpha   90.00
_cell.angle_beta   90.00
_cell.angle_gamma   90.00
#
_symmetry.space_group_name_H-M   'P 1'
#
loop_
_entity.id
_entity.type
_entity.pdbx_description
1 polymer ?
#
loop_
_entity_poly.entity_id
_entity_poly.type
_entity_poly.pdbx_seq_one_letter_code
_entity_poly.pdbx_strand_id
1 'polypeptide(L)'
;MTRRAALVERTFEYHTAEGLRQVRLTLSVPKPDRARRAGWRCRVRVTGLDRGVDTYAYGEDGMQALVLALEMARVILRTAPRPDGARLTWLDDEDLGIPTMLPGPPAA
;
A
#
# COMPACT_ATOMS: atom_id res chain seq x y z
N MET A 1 3.00 -11.11 22.35
CA MET A 1 3.15 -10.20 21.19
C MET A 1 1.77 -9.78 20.72
N THR A 2 1.34 -8.56 21.03
CA THR A 2 0.03 -8.05 20.60
C THR A 2 0.07 -7.82 19.08
N ARG A 3 -0.72 -8.57 18.30
CA ARG A 3 -0.95 -8.24 16.88
C ARG A 3 -1.41 -6.78 16.84
N ARG A 4 -0.61 -5.88 16.25
CA ARG A 4 -1.09 -4.53 15.94
C ARG A 4 -2.28 -4.70 14.99
N ALA A 5 -3.44 -4.18 15.38
CA ALA A 5 -4.66 -4.31 14.58
C ALA A 5 -4.45 -3.67 13.21
N ALA A 6 -4.41 -4.49 12.17
CA ALA A 6 -4.63 -4.04 10.81
C ALA A 6 -6.06 -3.51 10.72
N LEU A 7 -6.25 -2.36 10.08
CA LEU A 7 -7.57 -1.88 9.67
C LEU A 7 -8.05 -2.72 8.49
N VAL A 8 -7.19 -2.89 7.49
CA VAL A 8 -7.44 -3.66 6.28
C VAL A 8 -6.17 -4.36 5.81
N GLU A 9 -6.37 -5.49 5.13
CA GLU A 9 -5.32 -6.28 4.50
C GLU A 9 -5.76 -6.66 3.08
N ARG A 10 -4.82 -6.68 2.13
CA ARG A 10 -5.02 -7.25 0.79
C ARG A 10 -3.82 -8.12 0.42
N THR A 11 -4.10 -9.27 -0.17
CA THR A 11 -3.11 -10.17 -0.75
C THR A 11 -3.16 -10.06 -2.27
N PHE A 12 -1.98 -10.11 -2.88
CA PHE A 12 -1.73 -10.04 -4.32
C PHE A 12 -0.94 -11.27 -4.75
N GLU A 13 -1.08 -11.64 -6.02
CA GLU A 13 -0.27 -12.66 -6.67
C GLU A 13 0.98 -12.00 -7.29
N TYR A 14 2.17 -12.50 -6.97
CA TYR A 14 3.41 -12.04 -7.58
C TYR A 14 4.08 -13.19 -8.32
N HIS A 15 4.03 -13.14 -9.64
CA HIS A 15 4.63 -14.14 -10.50
C HIS A 15 6.05 -13.72 -10.83
N THR A 16 7.02 -14.60 -10.57
CA THR A 16 8.42 -14.45 -10.95
C THR A 16 8.87 -15.65 -11.77
N ALA A 17 10.11 -15.61 -12.27
CA ALA A 17 10.75 -16.78 -12.88
C ALA A 17 10.87 -17.98 -11.91
N GLU A 18 10.89 -17.73 -10.60
CA GLU A 18 10.98 -18.75 -9.55
C GLU A 18 9.61 -19.33 -9.17
N GLY A 19 8.51 -18.72 -9.64
CA GLY A 19 7.15 -19.16 -9.40
C GLY A 19 6.23 -18.09 -8.83
N LEU A 20 5.09 -18.52 -8.30
CA LEU A 20 4.09 -17.65 -7.69
C LEU A 20 4.37 -17.46 -6.19
N ARG A 21 4.43 -16.20 -5.73
CA ARG A 21 4.47 -15.85 -4.31
C ARG A 21 3.39 -14.83 -3.94
N GLN A 22 3.07 -14.76 -2.66
CA GLN A 22 2.08 -13.80 -2.16
C GLN A 22 2.75 -12.49 -1.72
N VAL A 23 2.20 -11.37 -2.18
CA VAL A 23 2.52 -10.03 -1.66
C VAL A 23 1.35 -9.58 -0.79
N ARG A 24 1.63 -9.04 0.39
CA ARG A 24 0.60 -8.58 1.34
C ARG A 24 0.76 -7.09 1.62
N LEU A 25 -0.31 -6.33 1.37
CA LEU A 25 -0.48 -4.97 1.85
C LEU A 25 -1.27 -5.00 3.17
N THR A 26 -0.77 -4.26 4.15
CA THR A 26 -1.46 -4.03 5.43
C THR A 26 -1.50 -2.54 5.72
N LEU A 27 -2.71 -2.03 5.97
CA LEU A 27 -2.92 -0.69 6.51
C LEU A 27 -3.36 -0.81 7.96
N SER A 28 -2.70 -0.11 8.87
CA SER A 28 -3.11 -0.08 10.28
C SER A 28 -4.19 0.97 10.52
N VAL A 29 -4.95 0.83 11.62
CA VAL A 29 -5.87 1.88 12.07
C VAL A 29 -5.12 3.21 12.19
N PRO A 30 -5.58 4.32 11.55
CA PRO A 30 -5.00 5.64 11.72
C PRO A 30 -4.95 6.04 13.19
N LYS A 31 -3.87 6.68 13.62
CA LYS A 31 -3.69 7.14 15.01
C LYS A 31 -3.11 8.54 15.06
N PRO A 32 -3.44 9.33 16.09
CA PRO A 32 -2.76 10.59 16.34
C PRO A 32 -1.24 10.37 16.46
N ASP A 33 -0.47 11.23 15.82
CA ASP A 33 0.98 11.34 15.96
C ASP A 33 1.33 12.60 16.74
N ARG A 34 1.54 12.41 18.04
CA ARG A 34 1.90 13.50 18.96
C ARG A 34 3.28 14.10 18.68
N ALA A 35 4.14 13.42 17.90
CA ALA A 35 5.48 13.91 17.59
C ALA A 35 5.51 14.93 16.45
N ARG A 36 4.47 15.01 15.61
CA ARG A 36 4.38 15.97 14.50
C ARG A 36 3.11 16.81 14.64
N ARG A 37 3.25 18.03 15.16
CA ARG A 37 2.23 19.12 15.16
C ARG A 37 0.76 18.63 15.13
N ALA A 38 0.38 17.76 16.06
CA ALA A 38 -0.99 17.25 16.21
C ALA A 38 -1.61 16.53 14.97
N GLY A 39 -0.80 16.01 14.05
CA GLY A 39 -1.28 15.24 12.90
C GLY A 39 -1.66 13.81 13.24
N TRP A 40 -2.19 13.09 12.26
CA TRP A 40 -2.48 11.66 12.29
C TRP A 40 -1.55 10.91 11.35
N ARG A 41 -1.36 9.62 11.64
CA ARG A 41 -0.58 8.71 10.80
C ARG A 41 -1.30 7.40 10.58
N CYS A 42 -1.16 6.86 9.39
CA CYS A 42 -1.61 5.52 9.02
C CYS A 42 -0.40 4.72 8.56
N ARG A 43 -0.18 3.54 9.15
CA ARG A 43 0.96 2.69 8.78
C ARG A 43 0.66 1.97 7.47
N VAL A 44 1.60 2.01 6.54
CA VAL A 44 1.58 1.27 5.28
C VAL A 44 2.68 0.22 5.34
N ARG A 45 2.31 -1.05 5.21
CA ARG A 45 3.27 -2.16 5.17
C ARG A 45 3.03 -3.04 3.97
N VAL A 46 4.09 -3.34 3.23
CA VAL A 46 4.09 -4.29 2.12
C VAL A 46 5.14 -5.36 2.38
N THR A 47 4.74 -6.62 2.39
CA THR A 47 5.62 -7.79 2.55
C THR A 47 5.51 -8.74 1.36
N GLY A 48 6.53 -9.54 1.09
CA GLY A 48 6.54 -10.49 -0.03
C GLY A 48 7.03 -9.91 -1.35
N LEU A 49 7.43 -8.63 -1.37
CA LEU A 49 8.26 -8.05 -2.44
C LEU A 49 9.74 -8.31 -2.14
N ASP A 50 10.61 -8.17 -3.14
CA ASP A 50 12.07 -8.33 -2.99
C ASP A 50 12.63 -7.33 -1.98
N ARG A 51 12.05 -6.13 -1.96
CA ARG A 51 12.24 -5.13 -0.91
C ARG A 51 10.91 -4.82 -0.23
N GLY A 52 10.76 -5.32 0.99
CA GLY A 52 9.61 -4.98 1.83
C GLY A 52 9.56 -3.47 2.16
N VAL A 53 8.36 -2.98 2.43
CA VAL A 53 8.13 -1.58 2.81
C VAL A 53 7.41 -1.52 4.15
N ASP A 54 7.85 -0.64 5.04
CA ASP A 54 7.21 -0.37 6.32
C ASP A 54 7.36 1.13 6.64
N THR A 55 6.31 1.89 6.40
CA THR A 55 6.31 3.36 6.46
C THR A 55 4.99 3.90 7.01
N TYR A 56 4.86 5.22 7.09
CA TYR A 56 3.64 5.91 7.51
C TYR A 56 3.27 6.99 6.50
N ALA A 57 1.98 7.05 6.16
CA ALA A 57 1.37 8.24 5.58
C ALA A 57 0.84 9.14 6.70
N TYR A 58 0.88 10.45 6.49
CA TYR A 58 0.53 11.46 7.49
C TYR A 58 -0.55 12.40 6.96
N GLY A 59 -1.50 12.79 7.80
CA GLY A 59 -2.53 13.78 7.49
C GLY A 59 -2.92 14.59 8.72
N GLU A 60 -3.78 15.57 8.57
CA GLU A 60 -4.35 16.40 9.63
C GLU A 60 -5.31 15.59 10.53
N ASP A 61 -6.02 14.63 9.95
CA ASP A 61 -6.95 13.74 10.64
C ASP A 61 -6.83 12.26 10.21
N GLY A 62 -7.59 11.39 10.87
CA GLY A 62 -7.57 9.95 10.59
C GLY A 62 -8.06 9.58 9.19
N MET A 63 -9.00 10.35 8.63
CA MET A 63 -9.53 10.12 7.28
C MET A 63 -8.47 10.46 6.23
N GLN A 64 -7.86 11.64 6.33
CA GLN A 64 -6.81 12.07 5.41
C GLN A 64 -5.59 11.14 5.49
N ALA A 65 -5.18 10.74 6.70
CA ALA A 65 -4.07 9.79 6.86
C ALA A 65 -4.36 8.43 6.19
N LEU A 66 -5.59 7.94 6.25
CA LEU A 66 -6.00 6.70 5.57
C LEU A 66 -6.01 6.85 4.04
N VAL A 67 -6.58 7.95 3.55
CA VAL A 67 -6.62 8.25 2.10
C VAL A 67 -5.20 8.34 1.53
N LEU A 68 -4.31 9.06 2.20
CA LEU A 68 -2.91 9.18 1.80
C LEU A 68 -2.17 7.84 1.91
N ALA A 69 -2.54 6.98 2.87
CA ALA A 69 -1.99 5.63 2.97
C ALA A 69 -2.40 4.73 1.79
N LEU A 70 -3.64 4.83 1.31
CA LEU A 70 -4.12 4.12 0.11
C LEU A 70 -3.38 4.59 -1.14
N GLU A 71 -3.26 5.91 -1.32
CA GLU A 71 -2.53 6.51 -2.44
C GLU A 71 -1.04 6.11 -2.42
N MET A 72 -0.42 6.16 -1.24
CA MET A 72 0.97 5.71 -1.05
C MET A 72 1.14 4.22 -1.35
N ALA A 73 0.21 3.36 -0.89
CA ALA A 73 0.23 1.93 -1.20
C ALA A 73 0.14 1.68 -2.71
N ARG A 74 -0.73 2.41 -3.42
CA ARG A 74 -0.84 2.36 -4.89
C ARG A 74 0.48 2.69 -5.57
N VAL A 75 1.14 3.79 -5.14
CA VAL A 75 2.43 4.19 -5.69
C VAL A 75 3.49 3.15 -5.40
N ILE A 76 3.64 2.72 -4.15
CA ILE A 76 4.61 1.68 -3.74
C ILE A 76 4.46 0.42 -4.59
N LEU A 77 3.24 -0.11 -4.71
CA LEU A 77 3.01 -1.34 -5.45
C LEU A 77 3.25 -1.17 -6.94
N ARG A 78 2.90 -0.03 -7.54
CA ARG A 78 3.18 0.22 -8.97
C ARG A 78 4.67 0.40 -9.26
N THR A 79 5.38 1.16 -8.43
CA THR A 79 6.78 1.54 -8.68
C THR A 79 7.80 0.62 -8.03
N ALA A 80 7.37 -0.43 -7.33
CA ALA A 80 8.28 -1.42 -6.76
C ALA A 80 9.16 -1.99 -7.89
N PRO A 81 10.50 -2.01 -7.71
CA PRO A 81 11.38 -2.70 -8.64
C PRO A 81 10.97 -4.17 -8.77
N ARG A 82 10.98 -4.67 -10.00
CA ARG A 82 10.62 -6.06 -10.33
C ARG A 82 11.72 -6.64 -11.22
N PRO A 83 12.09 -7.91 -11.06
CA PRO A 83 12.86 -8.63 -12.06
C PRO A 83 12.14 -8.63 -13.41
N ASP A 84 12.89 -8.81 -14.50
CA ASP A 84 12.33 -8.89 -15.84
C ASP A 84 11.28 -10.01 -15.93
N GLY A 85 10.13 -9.69 -16.52
CA GLY A 85 9.00 -10.62 -16.67
C GLY A 85 8.20 -10.89 -15.38
N ALA A 86 8.59 -10.32 -14.24
CA ALA A 86 7.79 -10.45 -13.02
C ALA A 86 6.56 -9.54 -13.06
N ARG A 87 5.41 -10.08 -12.66
CA ARG A 87 4.12 -9.38 -12.65
C ARG A 87 3.46 -9.48 -11.28
N LEU A 88 2.80 -8.39 -10.88
CA LEU A 88 2.00 -8.33 -9.67
C LEU A 88 0.55 -8.17 -10.09
N THR A 89 -0.32 -9.07 -9.65
CA THR A 89 -1.73 -9.08 -10.00
C THR A 89 -2.61 -9.14 -8.76
N TRP A 90 -3.88 -8.82 -8.94
CA TRP A 90 -4.95 -9.05 -7.98
C TRP A 90 -6.11 -9.71 -8.70
N LEU A 91 -6.50 -10.91 -8.28
CA LEU A 91 -7.55 -11.68 -8.97
C LEU A 91 -7.21 -11.91 -10.46
N ASP A 92 -5.94 -12.25 -10.72
CA ASP A 92 -5.37 -12.46 -12.06
C ASP A 92 -5.38 -11.22 -12.98
N ASP A 93 -5.68 -10.02 -12.45
CA ASP A 93 -5.65 -8.74 -13.18
C ASP A 93 -4.46 -7.86 -12.74
N GLU A 94 -3.87 -7.09 -13.67
CA GLU A 94 -2.82 -6.12 -13.35
C GLU A 94 -3.37 -4.85 -12.67
N ASP A 95 -4.69 -4.60 -12.75
CA ASP A 95 -5.35 -3.63 -11.89
C ASP A 95 -5.41 -4.16 -10.45
N LEU A 96 -4.58 -3.58 -9.60
CA LEU A 96 -4.45 -3.94 -8.18
C LEU A 96 -5.69 -3.55 -7.34
N GLY A 97 -6.71 -2.94 -7.95
CA GLY A 97 -7.97 -2.57 -7.31
C GLY A 97 -7.81 -1.54 -6.19
N ILE A 98 -6.72 -0.76 -6.24
CA ILE A 98 -6.48 0.35 -5.31
C ILE A 98 -6.90 1.62 -6.03
N PRO A 99 -7.93 2.35 -5.53
CA PRO A 99 -8.48 3.49 -6.23
C PRO A 99 -7.42 4.57 -6.44
N THR A 100 -7.51 5.25 -7.58
CA THR A 100 -6.77 6.50 -7.80
C THR A 100 -7.62 7.63 -7.24
N MET A 101 -7.06 8.41 -6.31
CA MET A 101 -7.81 9.46 -5.61
C MET A 101 -8.03 10.73 -6.45
N LEU A 102 -7.27 10.91 -7.53
CA LEU A 102 -7.46 11.99 -8.51
C LEU A 102 -7.52 11.39 -9.91
N PRO A 103 -8.59 11.61 -10.69
CA PRO A 103 -8.52 11.30 -12.10
C PRO A 103 -7.32 12.04 -12.71
N GLY A 104 -6.66 11.42 -13.68
CA GLY A 104 -5.73 12.15 -14.53
C GLY A 104 -6.46 13.36 -15.15
N PRO A 105 -5.73 14.40 -15.58
CA PRO A 105 -6.36 15.48 -16.34
C PRO A 105 -7.20 14.86 -17.47
N PRO A 106 -8.37 15.43 -17.81
CA PRO A 106 -9.15 14.96 -18.95
C PRO A 106 -8.25 14.89 -20.18
N ALA A 107 -8.38 13.83 -20.98
CA ALA A 107 -7.68 13.75 -22.25
C ALA A 107 -8.04 14.99 -23.07
N ALA A 108 -7.02 15.68 -23.58
CA ALA A 108 -7.17 16.87 -24.42
C ALA A 108 -7.83 16.54 -25.76
#